data_AF-A0A381XCE0-F1
#
_entry.id   AF-A0A381XCE0-F1
#
_cell.length_a   1.000
_cell.length_b   1.000
_cell.length_c   1.000
_cell.angle_alpha   90.00
_cell.angle_beta   90.00
_cell.angle_gamma   90.00
#
_symmetry.space_group_name_H-M   'P 1'
#
loop_
_entity.id
_entity.type
_entity.pdbx_description
1 polymer ?
#
loop_
_entity_poly.entity_id
_entity_poly.type
_entity_poly.pdbx_seq_one_letter_code
_entity_poly.pdbx_strand_id
1 'polypeptide(L)'
;MKINSEYKFYWGDLHSHCSISYGEGKLEDAIKRASQQLDFCSVTGHAFWPDISKLKKNQKEIKKYHLEGFKKLKKNWIIILKKLKIFEKKYSIKIFPSYEWHSLKYGDHNIYSKNFDLKLLSAQNIKNLKNKLNNDNLIIPHHIGYGEGNRGINWKFFNSKLSPFVEVFSMHGCSIDEKNPFTMLHDMGTLQGSGTAITGWKQNKIFGIIGSTDHHGGYPGSFGNGMIGVIAKNDSKKELWESFKKRRVFAVSGDKINLSFKINNFEMGSKIIKCKKRSI
;
A
#
# COMPACT_ATOMS: atom_id res chain seq x y z
N MET A 1 9.81 18.74 -18.00
CA MET A 1 10.70 19.03 -16.86
C MET A 1 11.70 17.88 -16.74
N LYS A 2 12.98 18.09 -17.04
CA LYS A 2 13.99 17.03 -16.89
C LYS A 2 14.32 16.91 -15.40
N ILE A 3 14.16 15.72 -14.83
CA ILE A 3 14.70 15.42 -13.50
C ILE A 3 16.22 15.69 -13.55
N ASN A 4 16.76 16.25 -12.46
CA ASN A 4 18.21 16.40 -12.26
C ASN A 4 18.89 15.04 -12.53
N SER A 5 20.01 14.97 -13.25
CA SER A 5 20.61 13.73 -13.80
C SER A 5 20.81 12.56 -12.80
N GLU A 6 20.69 12.82 -11.50
CA GLU A 6 20.80 11.85 -10.39
C GLU A 6 19.56 10.98 -10.12
N TYR A 7 18.34 11.39 -10.51
CA TYR A 7 17.11 10.65 -10.18
C TYR A 7 16.41 10.08 -11.44
N LYS A 8 15.68 8.98 -11.26
CA LYS A 8 14.88 8.32 -12.29
C LYS A 8 13.49 7.97 -11.74
N PHE A 9 12.55 7.74 -12.65
CA PHE A 9 11.21 7.26 -12.32
C PHE A 9 11.17 5.74 -12.35
N TYR A 10 10.55 5.17 -11.33
CA TYR A 10 10.28 3.73 -11.21
C TYR A 10 8.79 3.53 -10.94
N TRP A 11 8.23 2.50 -11.56
CA TRP A 11 6.81 2.19 -11.54
C TRP A 11 6.58 0.85 -10.87
N GLY A 12 5.57 0.80 -10.01
CA GLY A 12 5.22 -0.45 -9.35
C GLY A 12 3.77 -0.53 -8.94
N ASP A 13 3.47 -1.66 -8.32
CA ASP A 13 2.20 -1.97 -7.70
C ASP A 13 2.50 -2.64 -6.35
N LEU A 14 2.14 -1.97 -5.25
CA LEU A 14 2.41 -2.47 -3.91
C LEU A 14 1.23 -3.25 -3.33
N HIS A 15 0.10 -3.32 -4.02
CA HIS A 15 -1.05 -4.03 -3.50
C HIS A 15 -1.73 -4.79 -4.63
N SER A 16 -1.52 -6.09 -4.66
CA SER A 16 -2.21 -7.00 -5.57
C SER A 16 -2.33 -8.34 -4.89
N HIS A 17 -3.41 -9.08 -5.16
CA HIS A 17 -3.64 -10.37 -4.55
C HIS A 17 -3.59 -11.49 -5.58
N CYS A 18 -3.36 -12.71 -5.08
CA CYS A 18 -3.50 -13.92 -5.87
C CYS A 18 -3.89 -15.11 -4.99
N SER A 19 -3.79 -16.32 -5.53
CA SER A 19 -4.15 -17.56 -4.86
C SER A 19 -3.32 -17.93 -3.62
N ILE A 20 -2.38 -17.10 -3.14
CA ILE A 20 -1.67 -17.34 -1.87
C ILE A 20 -2.56 -17.21 -0.64
N SER A 21 -3.67 -16.48 -0.75
CA SER A 21 -4.74 -16.38 0.25
C SER A 21 -6.08 -16.72 -0.43
N TYR A 22 -7.02 -15.77 -0.49
CA TYR A 22 -8.36 -15.97 -1.07
C TYR A 22 -8.59 -15.30 -2.43
N GLY A 23 -7.54 -14.81 -3.09
CA GLY A 23 -7.59 -14.41 -4.50
C GLY A 23 -7.40 -15.60 -5.47
N GLU A 24 -7.20 -15.28 -6.74
CA GLU A 24 -7.06 -16.19 -7.87
C GLU A 24 -5.71 -16.02 -8.59
N GLY A 25 -5.38 -16.94 -9.49
CA GLY A 25 -4.12 -16.91 -10.25
C GLY A 25 -2.89 -17.36 -9.44
N LYS A 26 -1.93 -18.00 -10.11
CA LYS A 26 -0.72 -18.52 -9.45
C LYS A 26 0.22 -17.36 -9.09
N LEU A 27 0.92 -17.50 -7.96
CA LEU A 27 1.91 -16.52 -7.51
C LEU A 27 2.97 -16.22 -8.58
N GLU A 28 3.47 -17.26 -9.25
CA GLU A 28 4.50 -17.11 -10.29
C GLU A 28 3.99 -16.30 -11.49
N ASP A 29 2.76 -16.58 -11.94
CA ASP A 29 2.15 -15.87 -13.07
C ASP A 29 1.92 -14.39 -12.74
N ALA A 30 1.51 -14.07 -11.50
CA ALA A 30 1.38 -12.70 -11.04
C ALA A 30 2.72 -11.95 -11.08
N ILE A 31 3.81 -12.58 -10.60
CA ILE A 31 5.15 -11.97 -10.64
C ILE A 31 5.68 -11.85 -12.08
N LYS A 32 5.46 -12.86 -12.93
CA LYS A 32 5.85 -12.82 -14.35
C LYS A 32 5.14 -11.69 -15.10
N ARG A 33 3.85 -11.48 -14.83
CA ARG A 33 3.10 -10.35 -15.41
C ARG A 33 3.62 -9.02 -14.90
N ALA A 34 3.88 -8.90 -13.59
CA ALA A 34 4.47 -7.69 -13.01
C ALA A 34 5.81 -7.34 -13.68
N SER A 35 6.72 -8.32 -13.87
CA SER A 35 8.03 -8.08 -14.47
C SER A 35 8.01 -7.61 -15.92
N GLN A 36 6.90 -7.78 -16.62
CA GLN A 36 6.76 -7.32 -18.01
C GLN A 36 6.46 -5.82 -18.10
N GLN A 37 6.01 -5.19 -17.01
CA GLN A 37 5.54 -3.81 -17.04
C GLN A 37 5.92 -2.96 -15.82
N LEU A 38 6.44 -3.54 -14.73
CA LEU A 38 6.78 -2.85 -13.49
C LEU A 38 8.26 -3.04 -13.14
N ASP A 39 8.85 -2.02 -12.51
CA ASP A 39 10.20 -2.08 -11.96
C ASP A 39 10.23 -2.82 -10.61
N PHE A 40 9.13 -2.75 -9.87
CA PHE A 40 8.95 -3.43 -8.59
C PHE A 40 7.49 -3.77 -8.33
N CYS A 41 7.24 -4.77 -7.49
CA CYS A 41 5.90 -5.12 -7.09
C CYS A 41 5.81 -5.71 -5.68
N SER A 42 4.58 -5.88 -5.22
CA SER A 42 4.22 -6.70 -4.09
C SER A 42 3.01 -7.56 -4.43
N VAL A 43 2.96 -8.77 -3.87
CA VAL A 43 1.78 -9.63 -3.91
C VAL A 43 1.39 -9.93 -2.48
N THR A 44 0.28 -9.35 -2.06
CA THR A 44 -0.16 -9.27 -0.67
C THR A 44 -1.08 -10.43 -0.34
N GLY A 45 -0.78 -11.14 0.74
CA GLY A 45 -1.70 -12.13 1.30
C GLY A 45 -2.58 -11.51 2.38
N HIS A 46 -3.88 -11.78 2.36
CA HIS A 46 -4.73 -11.42 3.50
C HIS A 46 -4.41 -12.31 4.71
N ALA A 47 -4.11 -11.72 5.87
CA ALA A 47 -3.53 -12.47 6.99
C ALA A 47 -4.31 -12.43 8.30
N PHE A 48 -4.84 -11.27 8.68
CA PHE A 48 -5.36 -11.08 10.04
C PHE A 48 -6.52 -10.10 10.10
N TRP A 49 -7.48 -10.36 10.98
CA TRP A 49 -8.55 -9.42 11.30
C TRP A 49 -8.92 -9.54 12.80
N PRO A 50 -8.21 -8.84 13.70
CA PRO A 50 -8.34 -9.07 15.14
C PRO A 50 -9.71 -8.75 15.73
N ASP A 51 -10.44 -7.81 15.13
CA ASP A 51 -11.80 -7.43 15.53
C ASP A 51 -12.90 -8.04 14.65
N ILE A 52 -12.59 -9.10 13.88
CA ILE A 52 -13.55 -9.82 13.02
C ILE A 52 -14.75 -10.41 13.79
N SER A 53 -14.59 -10.65 15.09
CA SER A 53 -15.68 -11.13 15.94
C SER A 53 -16.81 -10.11 16.12
N LYS A 54 -16.55 -8.82 15.85
CA LYS A 54 -17.52 -7.73 15.94
C LYS A 54 -18.37 -7.57 14.67
N LEU A 55 -18.09 -8.33 13.61
CA LEU A 55 -18.95 -8.37 12.43
C LEU A 55 -20.37 -8.79 12.82
N LYS A 56 -21.36 -8.29 12.08
CA LYS A 56 -22.78 -8.57 12.32
C LYS A 56 -23.07 -10.06 12.08
N LYS A 57 -24.11 -10.59 12.76
CA LYS A 57 -24.49 -12.02 12.66
C LYS A 57 -24.82 -12.49 11.24
N ASN A 58 -25.27 -11.59 10.36
CA ASN A 58 -25.56 -11.90 8.96
C ASN A 58 -24.29 -11.94 8.06
N GLN A 59 -23.11 -11.63 8.60
CA GLN A 59 -21.82 -11.65 7.88
C GLN A 59 -21.00 -12.91 8.18
N LYS A 60 -21.67 -14.03 8.54
CA LYS A 60 -21.01 -15.31 8.87
C LYS A 60 -20.17 -15.86 7.71
N GLU A 61 -20.69 -15.80 6.49
CA GLU A 61 -19.96 -16.30 5.31
C GLU A 61 -18.72 -15.47 5.00
N ILE A 62 -18.81 -14.13 5.08
CA ILE A 62 -17.66 -13.23 4.94
C ILE A 62 -16.58 -13.58 5.97
N LYS A 63 -16.98 -13.79 7.23
CA LYS A 63 -16.06 -14.18 8.29
C LYS A 63 -15.39 -15.52 7.99
N LYS A 64 -16.15 -16.53 7.54
CA LYS A 64 -15.62 -17.86 7.19
C LYS A 64 -14.61 -17.75 6.03
N TYR A 65 -14.99 -17.07 4.95
CA TYR A 65 -14.16 -16.82 3.77
C TYR A 65 -12.79 -16.22 4.13
N HIS A 66 -12.79 -15.15 4.93
CA HIS A 66 -11.55 -14.52 5.38
C HIS A 66 -10.69 -15.45 6.23
N LEU A 67 -11.29 -16.14 7.22
CA LEU A 67 -10.56 -17.05 8.10
C LEU A 67 -9.93 -18.23 7.36
N GLU A 68 -10.56 -18.74 6.30
CA GLU A 68 -10.00 -19.78 5.45
C GLU A 68 -8.78 -19.28 4.66
N GLY A 69 -8.85 -18.08 4.06
CA GLY A 69 -7.70 -17.48 3.39
C GLY A 69 -6.54 -17.17 4.34
N PHE A 70 -6.82 -16.70 5.56
CA PHE A 70 -5.80 -16.46 6.59
C PHE A 70 -5.08 -17.76 6.98
N LYS A 71 -5.83 -18.85 7.16
CA LYS A 71 -5.26 -20.18 7.45
C LYS A 71 -4.38 -20.66 6.30
N LYS A 72 -4.84 -20.50 5.06
CA LYS A 72 -4.10 -20.87 3.85
C LYS A 72 -2.79 -20.09 3.72
N LEU A 73 -2.82 -18.77 3.92
CA LEU A 73 -1.62 -17.94 3.90
C LEU A 73 -0.64 -18.38 5.00
N LYS A 74 -1.12 -18.48 6.25
CA LYS A 74 -0.29 -18.84 7.41
C LYS A 74 0.41 -20.18 7.23
N LYS A 75 -0.31 -21.20 6.71
CA LYS A 75 0.25 -22.53 6.43
C LYS A 75 1.42 -22.49 5.45
N ASN A 76 1.38 -21.57 4.47
CA ASN A 76 2.32 -21.54 3.35
C ASN A 76 3.34 -20.39 3.42
N TRP A 77 3.31 -19.53 4.45
CA TRP A 77 4.04 -18.26 4.47
C TRP A 77 5.55 -18.39 4.20
N ILE A 78 6.21 -19.33 4.88
CA ILE A 78 7.66 -19.56 4.69
C ILE A 78 7.97 -20.02 3.26
N ILE A 79 7.10 -20.85 2.68
CA ILE A 79 7.24 -21.33 1.30
C ILE A 79 7.02 -20.18 0.31
N ILE A 80 6.03 -19.31 0.57
CA ILE A 80 5.75 -18.12 -0.24
C ILE A 80 6.96 -17.19 -0.26
N LEU A 81 7.55 -16.86 0.89
CA LEU A 81 8.75 -16.02 0.96
C LEU A 81 9.94 -16.60 0.19
N LYS A 82 10.17 -17.91 0.29
CA LYS A 82 11.20 -18.62 -0.49
C LYS A 82 10.94 -18.50 -1.99
N LYS A 83 9.69 -18.71 -2.43
CA LYS A 83 9.28 -18.56 -3.83
C LYS A 83 9.46 -17.14 -4.35
N LEU A 84 9.03 -16.13 -3.59
CA LEU A 84 9.21 -14.73 -3.97
C LEU A 84 10.70 -14.39 -4.16
N LYS A 85 11.58 -14.88 -3.28
CA LYS A 85 13.04 -14.70 -3.43
C LYS A 85 13.60 -15.35 -4.70
N ILE A 86 13.08 -16.51 -5.10
CA ILE A 86 13.45 -17.18 -6.35
C ILE A 86 12.93 -16.38 -7.54
N PHE A 87 11.67 -15.93 -7.49
CA PHE A 87 11.03 -15.19 -8.59
C PHE A 87 11.63 -13.80 -8.82
N GLU A 88 12.04 -13.08 -7.76
CA GLU A 88 12.77 -11.80 -7.88
C GLU A 88 14.01 -11.95 -8.78
N LYS A 89 14.76 -13.05 -8.62
CA LYS A 89 15.92 -13.35 -9.47
C LYS A 89 15.50 -13.84 -10.86
N LYS A 90 14.55 -14.78 -10.93
CA LYS A 90 14.12 -15.42 -12.18
C LYS A 90 13.55 -14.41 -13.18
N TYR A 91 12.83 -13.41 -12.71
CA TYR A 91 12.13 -12.42 -13.54
C TYR A 91 12.75 -11.02 -13.49
N SER A 92 13.90 -10.85 -12.84
CA SER A 92 14.64 -9.59 -12.77
C SER A 92 13.80 -8.38 -12.28
N ILE A 93 12.84 -8.60 -11.38
CA ILE A 93 11.95 -7.57 -10.79
C ILE A 93 12.21 -7.45 -9.29
N LYS A 94 12.08 -6.25 -8.71
CA LYS A 94 12.22 -6.10 -7.24
C LYS A 94 10.90 -6.44 -6.55
N ILE A 95 10.96 -7.29 -5.53
CA ILE A 95 9.76 -7.73 -4.80
C ILE A 95 9.84 -7.29 -3.34
N PHE A 96 8.80 -6.63 -2.85
CA PHE A 96 8.64 -6.30 -1.42
C PHE A 96 7.58 -7.23 -0.83
N PRO A 97 7.94 -8.24 -0.01
CA PRO A 97 6.97 -9.14 0.59
C PRO A 97 6.00 -8.40 1.49
N SER A 98 4.74 -8.82 1.47
CA SER A 98 3.70 -8.15 2.23
C SER A 98 2.57 -9.08 2.69
N TYR A 99 1.83 -8.60 3.67
CA TYR A 99 0.53 -9.15 4.02
C TYR A 99 -0.40 -8.03 4.49
N GLU A 100 -1.70 -8.28 4.37
CA GLU A 100 -2.73 -7.34 4.80
C GLU A 100 -3.26 -7.70 6.20
N TRP A 101 -3.42 -6.68 7.02
CA TRP A 101 -4.03 -6.71 8.33
C TRP A 101 -5.27 -5.82 8.33
N HIS A 102 -6.41 -6.42 8.65
CA HIS A 102 -7.71 -5.79 8.64
C HIS A 102 -8.12 -5.29 10.02
N SER A 103 -8.90 -4.21 10.06
CA SER A 103 -9.61 -3.81 11.27
C SER A 103 -10.81 -2.93 10.99
N LEU A 104 -11.93 -3.22 11.66
CA LEU A 104 -13.10 -2.35 11.66
C LEU A 104 -12.77 -0.99 12.29
N LYS A 105 -11.99 -0.97 13.37
CA LYS A 105 -11.67 0.24 14.13
C LYS A 105 -10.52 1.06 13.55
N TYR A 106 -9.48 0.40 13.08
CA TYR A 106 -8.24 1.06 12.67
C TYR A 106 -8.14 1.25 11.16
N GLY A 107 -8.99 0.56 10.41
CA GLY A 107 -8.86 0.41 8.98
C GLY A 107 -7.83 -0.63 8.60
N ASP A 108 -7.74 -0.89 7.31
CA ASP A 108 -6.88 -1.94 6.80
C ASP A 108 -5.51 -1.42 6.42
N HIS A 109 -4.52 -2.28 6.61
CA HIS A 109 -3.12 -1.92 6.46
C HIS A 109 -2.34 -3.04 5.80
N ASN A 110 -1.53 -2.66 4.82
CA ASN A 110 -0.52 -3.53 4.23
C ASN A 110 0.80 -3.39 4.98
N ILE A 111 1.31 -4.52 5.47
CA ILE A 111 2.60 -4.61 6.13
C ILE A 111 3.61 -5.09 5.08
N TYR A 112 4.69 -4.35 4.90
CA TYR A 112 5.77 -4.67 3.96
C TYR A 112 7.07 -4.92 4.69
N SER A 113 7.95 -5.73 4.11
CA SER A 113 9.38 -5.75 4.46
C SER A 113 10.24 -5.39 3.25
N LYS A 114 11.37 -4.76 3.52
CA LYS A 114 12.45 -4.57 2.55
C LYS A 114 12.99 -5.91 2.03
N ASN A 115 13.02 -6.94 2.88
CA ASN A 115 13.63 -8.24 2.61
C ASN A 115 12.64 -9.40 2.79
N PHE A 116 13.07 -10.62 2.42
CA PHE A 116 12.27 -11.85 2.52
C PHE A 116 12.24 -12.49 3.92
N ASP A 117 12.35 -11.67 4.96
CA ASP A 117 12.35 -12.05 6.38
C ASP A 117 11.09 -11.57 7.12
N LEU A 118 10.08 -11.10 6.38
CA LEU A 118 8.83 -10.60 6.95
C LEU A 118 8.13 -11.69 7.77
N LYS A 119 7.94 -11.44 9.06
CA LYS A 119 7.17 -12.33 9.95
C LYS A 119 5.68 -12.00 9.84
N LEU A 120 4.81 -13.01 9.83
CA LEU A 120 3.36 -12.81 9.98
C LEU A 120 3.03 -12.41 11.42
N LEU A 121 2.96 -11.10 11.67
CA LEU A 121 2.70 -10.52 12.98
C LEU A 121 1.32 -9.90 13.05
N SER A 122 0.65 -10.09 14.18
CA SER A 122 -0.64 -9.46 14.48
C SER A 122 -0.65 -8.92 15.90
N ALA A 123 -1.58 -8.01 16.17
CA ALA A 123 -1.88 -7.47 17.50
C ALA A 123 -3.33 -7.01 17.56
N GLN A 124 -3.88 -6.83 18.76
CA GLN A 124 -5.26 -6.37 18.96
C GLN A 124 -5.50 -4.90 18.53
N ASN A 125 -4.45 -4.11 18.39
CA ASN A 125 -4.54 -2.73 17.93
C ASN A 125 -3.30 -2.32 17.13
N ILE A 126 -3.44 -1.26 16.34
CA ILE A 126 -2.40 -0.77 15.43
C ILE A 126 -1.14 -0.29 16.15
N LYS A 127 -1.25 0.25 17.37
CA LYS A 127 -0.09 0.70 18.18
C LYS A 127 0.78 -0.50 18.58
N ASN A 128 0.15 -1.55 19.10
CA ASN A 128 0.84 -2.78 19.50
C ASN A 128 1.42 -3.52 18.29
N LEU A 129 0.74 -3.48 17.14
CA LEU A 129 1.29 -4.02 15.90
C LEU A 129 2.56 -3.25 15.49
N LYS A 130 2.50 -1.91 15.45
CA LYS A 130 3.66 -1.04 15.17
C LYS A 130 4.84 -1.30 16.12
N ASN A 131 4.60 -1.59 17.39
CA ASN A 131 5.65 -1.92 18.35
C ASN A 131 6.36 -3.26 18.08
N LYS A 132 5.73 -4.18 17.34
CA LYS A 132 6.36 -5.46 16.93
C LYS A 132 7.16 -5.33 15.63
N LEU A 133 7.02 -4.22 14.92
CA LEU A 133 7.68 -3.94 13.65
C LEU A 133 8.94 -3.09 13.87
N ASN A 134 9.88 -3.17 12.95
CA ASN A 134 11.13 -2.39 12.99
C ASN A 134 11.24 -1.43 11.79
N ASN A 135 12.37 -0.75 11.64
CA ASN A 135 12.59 0.27 10.60
C ASN A 135 12.76 -0.28 9.17
N ASP A 136 12.86 -1.60 9.02
CA ASP A 136 12.83 -2.32 7.74
C ASP A 136 11.41 -2.81 7.38
N ASN A 137 10.41 -2.41 8.17
CA ASN A 137 9.01 -2.62 7.86
C ASN A 137 8.29 -1.31 7.56
N LEU A 138 7.29 -1.38 6.69
CA LEU A 138 6.28 -0.35 6.52
C LEU A 138 4.91 -0.94 6.87
N ILE A 139 4.00 -0.09 7.34
CA ILE A 139 2.60 -0.43 7.58
C ILE A 139 1.74 0.69 6.99
N ILE A 140 1.17 0.43 5.83
CA ILE A 140 0.56 1.44 4.96
C ILE A 140 -0.95 1.25 5.02
N PRO A 141 -1.73 2.24 5.49
CA PRO A 141 -3.18 2.13 5.43
C PRO A 141 -3.62 2.16 3.96
N HIS A 142 -4.63 1.36 3.63
CA HIS A 142 -5.13 1.24 2.27
C HIS A 142 -6.66 1.38 2.22
N HIS A 143 -7.16 1.66 1.00
CA HIS A 143 -8.54 2.08 0.71
C HIS A 143 -9.16 2.96 1.82
N ILE A 144 -8.44 4.03 2.18
CA ILE A 144 -8.65 4.76 3.44
C ILE A 144 -10.03 5.42 3.58
N GLY A 145 -10.72 5.63 2.46
CA GLY A 145 -11.92 6.44 2.35
C GLY A 145 -13.20 5.82 2.90
N TYR A 146 -13.23 4.53 3.26
CA TYR A 146 -14.43 3.96 3.89
C TYR A 146 -14.72 4.57 5.27
N GLY A 147 -15.92 4.32 5.79
CA GLY A 147 -16.31 4.83 7.11
C GLY A 147 -15.57 4.17 8.27
N GLU A 148 -15.52 4.88 9.40
CA GLU A 148 -15.10 4.28 10.68
C GLU A 148 -16.05 3.12 11.03
N GLY A 149 -15.50 1.98 11.43
CA GLY A 149 -16.27 0.75 11.62
C GLY A 149 -16.47 -0.06 10.33
N ASN A 150 -16.13 0.49 9.17
CA ASN A 150 -16.23 -0.16 7.86
C ASN A 150 -14.86 -0.25 7.16
N ARG A 151 -13.81 -0.58 7.92
CA ARG A 151 -12.43 -0.81 7.41
C ARG A 151 -11.74 0.42 6.78
N GLY A 152 -12.33 1.60 6.90
CA GLY A 152 -11.68 2.87 6.58
C GLY A 152 -10.68 3.32 7.64
N ILE A 153 -9.80 4.25 7.27
CA ILE A 153 -8.77 4.73 8.19
C ILE A 153 -9.38 5.50 9.37
N ASN A 154 -8.79 5.33 10.54
CA ASN A 154 -9.02 6.23 11.66
C ASN A 154 -7.79 7.11 11.91
N TRP A 155 -7.86 8.38 11.48
CA TRP A 155 -6.75 9.35 11.56
C TRP A 155 -6.26 9.64 12.99
N LYS A 156 -7.08 9.38 14.02
CA LYS A 156 -6.67 9.49 15.43
C LYS A 156 -5.51 8.56 15.76
N PHE A 157 -5.45 7.39 15.12
CA PHE A 157 -4.41 6.37 15.35
C PHE A 157 -3.29 6.41 14.31
N PHE A 158 -3.39 7.28 13.30
CA PHE A 158 -2.35 7.41 12.28
C PHE A 158 -1.06 8.02 12.85
N ASN A 159 0.07 7.43 12.45
CA ASN A 159 1.41 7.92 12.76
C ASN A 159 2.35 7.57 11.60
N SER A 160 3.06 8.57 11.10
CA SER A 160 3.90 8.50 9.90
C SER A 160 5.22 7.73 10.05
N LYS A 161 5.62 7.33 11.27
CA LYS A 161 6.95 6.71 11.53
C LYS A 161 7.20 5.46 10.67
N LEU A 162 6.20 4.58 10.57
CA LEU A 162 6.22 3.38 9.71
C LEU A 162 5.19 3.46 8.58
N SER A 163 4.47 4.58 8.49
CA SER A 163 3.41 4.83 7.50
C SER A 163 3.75 6.11 6.71
N PRO A 164 4.85 6.12 5.93
CA PRO A 164 5.28 7.33 5.21
C PRO A 164 4.24 7.76 4.18
N PHE A 165 3.45 6.85 3.64
CA PHE A 165 2.36 7.14 2.71
C PHE A 165 1.11 6.34 3.05
N VAL A 166 0.03 6.64 2.33
CA VAL A 166 -1.27 5.97 2.38
C VAL A 166 -1.68 5.62 0.95
N GLU A 167 -2.38 4.51 0.76
CA GLU A 167 -2.93 4.14 -0.54
C GLU A 167 -4.31 4.78 -0.72
N VAL A 168 -4.41 5.66 -1.71
CA VAL A 168 -5.61 6.48 -1.95
C VAL A 168 -6.42 6.02 -3.16
N PHE A 169 -5.84 5.17 -4.01
CA PHE A 169 -6.45 4.72 -5.24
C PHE A 169 -6.19 3.23 -5.47
N SER A 170 -7.26 2.47 -5.71
CA SER A 170 -7.21 1.08 -6.14
C SER A 170 -8.50 0.68 -6.85
N MET A 171 -8.76 -0.61 -7.06
CA MET A 171 -10.07 -1.08 -7.51
C MET A 171 -11.23 -0.67 -6.58
N HIS A 172 -10.93 -0.23 -5.35
CA HIS A 172 -11.90 0.35 -4.44
C HIS A 172 -12.33 1.79 -4.78
N GLY A 173 -11.72 2.43 -5.78
CA GLY A 173 -11.96 3.82 -6.16
C GLY A 173 -10.94 4.78 -5.55
N CYS A 174 -11.30 6.08 -5.45
CA CYS A 174 -10.40 7.12 -4.98
C CYS A 174 -10.85 7.75 -3.64
N SER A 175 -9.90 7.87 -2.72
CA SER A 175 -10.08 8.42 -1.37
C SER A 175 -9.28 9.70 -1.11
N ILE A 176 -8.89 10.42 -2.17
CA ILE A 176 -8.16 11.69 -2.02
C ILE A 176 -9.05 12.79 -1.40
N ASP A 177 -10.28 12.91 -1.91
CA ASP A 177 -11.30 13.91 -1.57
C ASP A 177 -12.70 13.33 -1.85
N GLU A 178 -13.76 13.91 -1.29
CA GLU A 178 -15.15 13.58 -1.63
C GLU A 178 -15.52 14.01 -3.05
N LYS A 179 -14.87 15.08 -3.55
CA LYS A 179 -15.04 15.57 -4.91
C LYS A 179 -13.93 15.00 -5.80
N ASN A 180 -14.13 13.77 -6.25
CA ASN A 180 -13.17 13.10 -7.14
C ASN A 180 -13.93 12.33 -8.24
N PRO A 181 -13.29 12.04 -9.40
CA PRO A 181 -13.97 11.41 -10.54
C PRO A 181 -14.10 9.89 -10.44
N PHE A 182 -13.61 9.25 -9.38
CA PHE A 182 -13.57 7.80 -9.21
C PHE A 182 -14.31 7.36 -7.95
N THR A 183 -15.56 6.94 -8.14
CA THR A 183 -16.44 6.49 -7.06
C THR A 183 -15.81 5.37 -6.23
N MET A 184 -15.87 5.50 -4.90
CA MET A 184 -15.66 4.37 -4.01
C MET A 184 -16.99 3.71 -3.67
N LEU A 185 -17.21 2.52 -4.22
CA LEU A 185 -18.36 1.68 -3.93
C LEU A 185 -17.92 0.23 -3.93
N HIS A 186 -18.01 -0.40 -2.75
CA HIS A 186 -17.67 -1.81 -2.56
C HIS A 186 -18.56 -2.41 -1.46
N ASP A 187 -18.37 -3.68 -1.12
CA ASP A 187 -19.10 -4.35 -0.02
C ASP A 187 -18.94 -3.65 1.35
N MET A 188 -17.89 -2.86 1.52
CA MET A 188 -17.59 -2.03 2.69
C MET A 188 -18.41 -0.73 2.76
N GLY A 189 -19.17 -0.41 1.72
CA GLY A 189 -19.99 0.80 1.62
C GLY A 189 -19.37 1.86 0.71
N THR A 190 -19.73 3.11 0.96
CA THR A 190 -19.32 4.28 0.17
C THR A 190 -18.18 5.03 0.83
N LEU A 191 -17.56 5.94 0.07
CA LEU A 191 -16.66 6.97 0.60
C LEU A 191 -17.31 7.74 1.76
N GLN A 192 -16.53 8.03 2.79
CA GLN A 192 -16.84 8.99 3.85
C GLN A 192 -15.72 10.03 3.95
N GLY A 193 -16.08 11.33 3.94
CA GLY A 193 -15.11 12.43 3.99
C GLY A 193 -14.11 12.34 5.15
N SER A 194 -14.50 11.74 6.27
CA SER A 194 -13.63 11.50 7.43
C SER A 194 -12.41 10.63 7.12
N GLY A 195 -12.50 9.70 6.16
CA GLY A 195 -11.42 8.80 5.75
C GLY A 195 -10.49 9.37 4.67
N THR A 196 -10.82 10.52 4.06
CA THR A 196 -10.08 11.06 2.91
C THR A 196 -8.67 11.55 3.26
N ALA A 197 -7.78 11.55 2.26
CA ALA A 197 -6.44 12.12 2.39
C ALA A 197 -6.48 13.62 2.77
N ILE A 198 -7.40 14.40 2.20
CA ILE A 198 -7.61 15.81 2.56
C ILE A 198 -7.93 15.97 4.05
N THR A 199 -8.79 15.11 4.62
CA THR A 199 -9.07 15.14 6.06
C THR A 199 -7.82 14.83 6.89
N GLY A 200 -7.01 13.85 6.47
CA GLY A 200 -5.72 13.58 7.10
C GLY A 200 -4.78 14.79 7.09
N TRP A 201 -4.63 15.46 5.94
CA TRP A 201 -3.78 16.65 5.83
C TRP A 201 -4.32 17.85 6.62
N LYS A 202 -5.63 18.09 6.67
CA LYS A 202 -6.27 19.11 7.52
C LYS A 202 -5.99 18.90 9.01
N GLN A 203 -5.73 17.65 9.42
CA GLN A 203 -5.31 17.29 10.79
C GLN A 203 -3.78 17.33 10.99
N ASN A 204 -3.03 17.99 10.08
CA ASN A 204 -1.57 18.09 10.10
C ASN A 204 -0.83 16.73 10.07
N LYS A 205 -1.48 15.67 9.58
CA LYS A 205 -0.81 14.38 9.37
C LYS A 205 0.11 14.50 8.16
N ILE A 206 1.30 13.92 8.25
CA ILE A 206 2.31 14.03 7.19
C ILE A 206 2.50 12.68 6.53
N PHE A 207 2.09 12.57 5.27
CA PHE A 207 2.20 11.37 4.47
C PHE A 207 2.22 11.69 2.96
N GLY A 208 2.82 10.81 2.16
CA GLY A 208 2.66 10.77 0.71
C GLY A 208 1.46 9.93 0.30
N ILE A 209 1.15 9.86 -0.99
CA ILE A 209 0.04 9.06 -1.52
C ILE A 209 0.52 8.09 -2.57
N ILE A 210 -0.08 6.91 -2.61
CA ILE A 210 0.18 5.89 -3.62
C ILE A 210 -1.12 5.37 -4.21
N GLY A 211 -1.04 4.80 -5.41
CA GLY A 211 -2.06 3.93 -5.96
C GLY A 211 -1.50 2.52 -6.10
N SER A 212 -2.37 1.53 -6.07
CA SER A 212 -2.05 0.11 -6.25
C SER A 212 -3.30 -0.59 -6.76
N THR A 213 -3.21 -1.79 -7.33
CA THR A 213 -4.39 -2.41 -7.96
C THR A 213 -5.44 -2.92 -6.98
N ASP A 214 -4.99 -3.52 -5.87
CA ASP A 214 -5.77 -4.32 -4.92
C ASP A 214 -6.54 -5.47 -5.60
N HIS A 215 -6.10 -5.87 -6.81
CA HIS A 215 -6.87 -6.79 -7.63
C HIS A 215 -6.70 -8.26 -7.18
N HIS A 216 -7.80 -9.00 -7.07
CA HIS A 216 -7.80 -10.40 -6.60
C HIS A 216 -7.44 -11.46 -7.64
N GLY A 217 -7.33 -11.11 -8.92
CA GLY A 217 -7.05 -12.05 -10.01
C GLY A 217 -5.57 -12.37 -10.31
N GLY A 218 -4.60 -11.80 -9.57
CA GLY A 218 -3.17 -12.00 -9.86
C GLY A 218 -2.68 -11.26 -11.11
N TYR A 219 -3.09 -10.01 -11.25
CA TYR A 219 -2.69 -9.09 -12.33
C TYR A 219 -2.14 -7.77 -11.75
N PRO A 220 -0.91 -7.77 -11.19
CA PRO A 220 -0.31 -6.54 -10.69
C PRO A 220 -0.06 -5.56 -11.84
N GLY A 221 -0.35 -4.27 -11.59
CA GLY A 221 -0.19 -3.19 -12.58
C GLY A 221 -1.27 -3.16 -13.67
N SER A 222 -2.45 -3.74 -13.44
CA SER A 222 -3.60 -3.59 -14.35
C SER A 222 -3.94 -2.12 -14.61
N PHE A 223 -4.07 -1.76 -15.88
CA PHE A 223 -4.43 -0.42 -16.31
C PHE A 223 -5.76 0.04 -15.70
N GLY A 224 -5.84 1.31 -15.29
CA GLY A 224 -7.04 1.90 -14.70
C GLY A 224 -7.26 1.59 -13.22
N ASN A 225 -6.48 0.69 -12.63
CA ASN A 225 -6.66 0.23 -11.24
C ASN A 225 -5.65 0.82 -10.25
N GLY A 226 -4.73 1.67 -10.69
CA GLY A 226 -3.77 2.32 -9.80
C GLY A 226 -2.35 1.76 -9.85
N MET A 227 -1.38 2.65 -9.80
CA MET A 227 0.04 2.34 -9.65
C MET A 227 0.75 3.40 -8.82
N ILE A 228 1.92 3.02 -8.30
CA ILE A 228 2.84 3.90 -7.60
C ILE A 228 3.97 4.32 -8.55
N GLY A 229 4.18 5.64 -8.64
CA GLY A 229 5.39 6.23 -9.19
C GLY A 229 6.38 6.57 -8.08
N VAL A 230 7.68 6.31 -8.30
CA VAL A 230 8.75 6.53 -7.32
C VAL A 230 9.90 7.28 -7.97
N ILE A 231 10.42 8.29 -7.27
CA ILE A 231 11.63 9.00 -7.68
C ILE A 231 12.81 8.50 -6.85
N ALA A 232 13.76 7.81 -7.51
CA ALA A 232 14.87 7.12 -6.86
C ALA A 232 16.16 7.25 -7.68
N LYS A 233 17.34 7.14 -7.05
CA LYS A 233 18.63 7.24 -7.77
C LYS A 233 18.90 6.06 -8.71
N ASN A 234 18.41 4.88 -8.33
CA ASN A 234 18.48 3.64 -9.10
C ASN A 234 17.34 2.69 -8.68
N ASP A 235 17.20 1.56 -9.36
CA ASP A 235 16.16 0.54 -9.16
C ASP A 235 16.48 -0.43 -8.00
N SER A 236 17.56 -0.22 -7.25
CA SER A 236 17.91 -1.14 -6.16
C SER A 236 16.84 -1.10 -5.06
N LYS A 237 16.59 -2.25 -4.43
CA LYS A 237 15.66 -2.33 -3.28
C LYS A 237 16.00 -1.34 -2.18
N LYS A 238 17.29 -1.09 -1.95
CA LYS A 238 17.76 -0.11 -0.97
C LYS A 238 17.28 1.29 -1.32
N GLU A 239 17.47 1.74 -2.56
CA GLU A 239 17.14 3.09 -2.99
C GLU A 239 15.63 3.30 -3.16
N LEU A 240 14.91 2.30 -3.66
CA LEU A 240 13.43 2.31 -3.69
C LEU A 240 12.87 2.41 -2.27
N TRP A 241 13.37 1.61 -1.33
CA TRP A 241 12.92 1.64 0.08
C TRP A 241 13.24 2.97 0.78
N GLU A 242 14.39 3.57 0.52
CA GLU A 242 14.71 4.91 1.03
C GLU A 242 13.77 5.97 0.43
N SER A 243 13.41 5.83 -0.85
CA SER A 243 12.45 6.73 -1.51
C SER A 243 11.05 6.61 -0.92
N PHE A 244 10.61 5.39 -0.59
CA PHE A 244 9.39 5.13 0.16
C PHE A 244 9.38 5.88 1.49
N LYS A 245 10.44 5.71 2.31
CA LYS A 245 10.56 6.36 3.62
C LYS A 245 10.62 7.89 3.53
N LYS A 246 11.23 8.42 2.46
CA LYS A 246 11.31 9.86 2.17
C LYS A 246 10.06 10.43 1.49
N ARG A 247 9.03 9.59 1.21
CA ARG A 247 7.78 9.98 0.52
C ARG A 247 8.01 10.54 -0.88
N ARG A 248 9.06 10.10 -1.58
CA ARG A 248 9.30 10.43 -2.99
C ARG A 248 8.46 9.54 -3.89
N VAL A 249 7.15 9.55 -3.62
CA VAL A 249 6.15 8.66 -4.22
C VAL A 249 4.92 9.46 -4.63
N PHE A 250 4.20 8.98 -5.62
CA PHE A 250 2.91 9.52 -6.03
C PHE A 250 2.02 8.42 -6.62
N ALA A 251 0.72 8.69 -6.67
CA ALA A 251 -0.27 7.80 -7.26
C ALA A 251 -0.53 8.20 -8.72
N VAL A 252 -0.75 7.20 -9.57
CA VAL A 252 -1.41 7.36 -10.87
C VAL A 252 -2.56 6.37 -10.96
N SER A 253 -3.65 6.72 -11.65
CA SER A 253 -4.82 5.85 -11.83
C SER A 253 -4.71 4.94 -13.06
N GLY A 254 -3.95 5.35 -14.08
CA GLY A 254 -3.79 4.61 -15.34
C GLY A 254 -2.40 4.83 -15.91
N ASP A 255 -2.24 5.79 -16.81
CA ASP A 255 -0.97 6.04 -17.49
C ASP A 255 0.19 6.41 -16.56
N LYS A 256 1.38 6.02 -16.98
CA LYS A 256 2.65 6.37 -16.32
C LYS A 256 3.02 7.82 -16.59
N ILE A 257 2.49 8.72 -15.77
CA ILE A 257 2.76 10.17 -15.86
C ILE A 257 3.92 10.56 -14.95
N ASN A 258 5.04 10.95 -15.55
CA ASN A 258 6.22 11.43 -14.82
C ASN A 258 5.93 12.74 -14.08
N LEU A 259 5.80 12.68 -12.75
CA LEU A 259 5.60 13.85 -11.88
C LEU A 259 6.82 14.11 -11.01
N SER A 260 7.43 15.29 -11.13
CA SER A 260 8.50 15.73 -10.24
C SER A 260 8.46 17.24 -10.05
N PHE A 261 8.65 17.68 -8.81
CA PHE A 261 8.81 19.09 -8.48
C PHE A 261 9.69 19.25 -7.23
N LYS A 262 10.22 20.46 -7.07
CA LYS A 262 10.99 20.88 -5.90
C LYS A 262 10.41 22.16 -5.33
N ILE A 263 10.55 22.31 -4.01
CA ILE A 263 10.30 23.58 -3.32
C ILE A 263 11.57 23.92 -2.53
N ASN A 264 12.17 25.08 -2.79
CA ASN A 264 13.44 25.49 -2.17
C ASN A 264 14.55 24.43 -2.28
N ASN A 265 14.70 23.81 -3.46
CA ASN A 265 15.61 22.70 -3.74
C ASN A 265 15.32 21.37 -3.01
N PHE A 266 14.26 21.29 -2.21
CA PHE A 266 13.83 20.04 -1.60
C PHE A 266 12.89 19.27 -2.53
N GLU A 267 13.17 17.98 -2.73
CA GLU A 267 12.33 17.07 -3.52
C GLU A 267 10.93 16.92 -2.92
N MET A 268 9.92 16.65 -3.76
CA MET A 268 8.58 16.27 -3.31
C MET A 268 8.63 15.17 -2.23
N GLY A 269 7.75 15.27 -1.23
CA GLY A 269 7.74 14.40 -0.04
C GLY A 269 8.57 14.92 1.14
N SER A 270 9.46 15.89 0.90
CA SER A 270 10.27 16.53 1.96
C SER A 270 9.41 17.34 2.93
N LYS A 271 9.88 17.46 4.18
CA LYS A 271 9.39 18.46 5.13
C LYS A 271 10.28 19.68 5.03
N ILE A 272 9.70 20.84 4.78
CA ILE A 272 10.42 22.11 4.70
C ILE A 272 9.94 23.06 5.79
N ILE A 273 10.83 23.92 6.27
CA ILE A 273 10.48 24.99 7.21
C ILE A 273 9.84 26.13 6.41
N LYS A 274 8.80 26.74 6.98
CA LYS A 274 8.15 27.91 6.38
C LYS A 274 9.18 29.03 6.17
N CYS A 275 9.41 29.42 4.92
CA CYS A 275 10.23 30.60 4.62
C CYS A 275 9.48 31.88 5.04
N LYS A 276 10.15 32.76 5.79
CA LYS A 276 9.57 34.05 6.23
C LYS A 276 9.51 35.10 5.11
N LYS A 277 10.34 34.97 4.08
CA LYS A 277 10.37 35.85 2.89
C LYS A 277 10.34 34.99 1.64
N ARG A 278 9.52 35.39 0.67
CA ARG A 278 9.49 34.83 -0.69
C ARG A 278 10.41 35.70 -1.55
N SER A 279 11.54 35.14 -2.01
CA SER A 279 12.33 35.71 -3.10
C SER A 279 11.91 34.98 -4.37
N ILE A 280 11.47 35.73 -5.38
CA ILE A 280 11.15 35.22 -6.72
C ILE A 280 12.36 35.50 -7.60
#